data_AF-A0A939AL07-F1
#
_entry.id   AF-A0A939AL07-F1
#
_cell.length_a   1.000
_cell.length_b   1.000
_cell.length_c   1.000
_cell.angle_alpha   90.00
_cell.angle_beta   90.00
_cell.angle_gamma   90.00
#
_symmetry.space_group_name_H-M   'P 1'
#
loop_
_entity.id
_entity.type
_entity.pdbx_description
1 polymer ?
#
loop_
_entity_poly.entity_id
_entity_poly.type
_entity_poly.pdbx_seq_one_letter_code
_entity_poly.pdbx_strand_id
1 'polypeptide(L)'
;MIAEYPLTKTHRIQLARAFRNVPRVDISIECVLEDQMGFAYVDNAENPSAYMIRIGPFHYFAGDIKGVGAQERVKEFQPYNLFMSASEGWVDAFKQVYGERFFKIERFAFHQRICPLSI
;
A
#
# COMPACT_ATOMS: atom_id res chain seq x y z
N MET A 1 -18.31 -2.15 0.34
CA MET A 1 -17.89 -3.11 1.39
C MET A 1 -16.49 -3.52 1.05
N ILE A 2 -15.57 -3.30 1.99
CA ILE A 2 -14.18 -3.75 1.87
C ILE A 2 -14.16 -5.25 1.59
N ALA A 3 -13.46 -5.66 0.54
CA ALA A 3 -13.30 -7.06 0.17
C ALA A 3 -11.83 -7.41 0.07
N GLU A 4 -11.48 -8.61 0.55
CA GLU A 4 -10.20 -9.22 0.17
C GLU A 4 -10.20 -9.43 -1.34
N TYR A 5 -9.09 -9.06 -1.98
CA TYR A 5 -8.94 -9.06 -3.41
C TYR A 5 -8.10 -10.27 -3.84
N PRO A 6 -8.72 -11.31 -4.43
CA PRO A 6 -8.03 -12.57 -4.69
C PRO A 6 -6.86 -12.36 -5.65
N LEU A 7 -5.69 -12.93 -5.36
CA LEU A 7 -4.46 -12.76 -6.14
C LEU A 7 -4.40 -13.62 -7.42
N THR A 8 -5.50 -13.67 -8.18
CA THR A 8 -5.55 -14.30 -9.50
C THR A 8 -4.66 -13.55 -10.51
N LYS A 9 -4.31 -14.18 -11.63
CA LYS A 9 -3.48 -13.54 -12.68
C LYS A 9 -4.01 -12.17 -13.11
N THR A 10 -5.33 -12.06 -13.36
CA THR A 10 -5.96 -10.80 -13.79
C THR A 10 -5.91 -9.74 -12.70
N HIS A 11 -6.25 -10.10 -11.47
CA HIS A 11 -6.25 -9.19 -10.33
C HIS A 11 -4.85 -8.68 -9.99
N ARG A 12 -3.82 -9.54 -10.09
CA ARG A 12 -2.43 -9.12 -9.87
C ARG A 12 -1.96 -8.12 -10.92
N ILE A 13 -2.42 -8.21 -12.16
CA ILE A 13 -2.13 -7.19 -13.20
C ILE A 13 -2.80 -5.85 -12.86
N GLN A 14 -4.06 -5.87 -12.38
CA GLN A 14 -4.77 -4.65 -11.97
C GLN A 14 -4.10 -4.01 -10.74
N LEU A 15 -3.76 -4.82 -9.74
CA LEU A 15 -3.05 -4.40 -8.54
C LEU A 15 -1.68 -3.81 -8.90
N ALA A 16 -0.90 -4.46 -9.77
CA ALA A 16 0.38 -3.95 -10.24
C ALA A 16 0.26 -2.59 -10.95
N ARG A 17 -0.83 -2.38 -11.70
CA ARG A 17 -1.12 -1.08 -12.35
C ARG A 17 -1.45 0.00 -11.32
N ALA A 18 -2.30 -0.31 -10.33
CA ALA A 18 -2.64 0.62 -9.27
C ALA A 18 -1.40 1.06 -8.48
N PHE A 19 -0.51 0.12 -8.15
CA PHE A 19 0.71 0.39 -7.39
C PHE A 19 1.89 0.89 -8.24
N ARG A 20 1.73 1.11 -9.55
CA ARG A 20 2.85 1.48 -10.45
C ARG A 20 3.63 2.71 -9.98
N ASN A 21 2.91 3.72 -9.50
CA ASN A 21 3.49 5.01 -9.10
C ASN A 21 3.64 5.16 -7.57
N VAL A 22 3.34 4.11 -6.81
CA VAL A 22 3.51 4.12 -5.35
C VAL A 22 5.00 3.93 -5.04
N PRO A 23 5.63 4.81 -4.25
CA PRO A 23 7.05 4.68 -3.92
C PRO A 23 7.38 3.32 -3.30
N ARG A 24 8.43 2.67 -3.81
CA ARG A 24 8.99 1.44 -3.21
C ARG A 24 9.92 1.81 -2.08
N VAL A 25 9.52 1.43 -0.88
CA VAL A 25 10.30 1.64 0.36
C VAL A 25 10.93 0.34 0.87
N ASP A 26 10.47 -0.79 0.35
CA ASP A 26 10.95 -2.16 0.53
C ASP A 26 10.36 -3.04 -0.60
N ILE A 27 10.51 -4.36 -0.49
CA ILE A 27 10.03 -5.36 -1.47
C ILE A 27 8.60 -5.88 -1.22
N SER A 28 7.87 -5.32 -0.25
CA SER A 28 6.60 -5.89 0.21
C SER A 28 5.51 -5.85 -0.87
N ILE A 29 5.48 -4.78 -1.67
CA ILE A 29 4.50 -4.68 -2.76
C ILE A 29 4.74 -5.81 -3.76
N GLU A 30 5.99 -6.07 -4.13
CA GLU A 30 6.39 -7.17 -5.00
C GLU A 30 6.00 -8.52 -4.42
N CYS A 31 6.25 -8.78 -3.13
CA CYS A 31 5.86 -10.04 -2.48
C CYS A 31 4.37 -10.36 -2.59
N VAL A 32 3.50 -9.34 -2.50
CA VAL A 32 2.05 -9.52 -2.66
C VAL A 32 1.68 -9.68 -4.13
N LEU A 33 2.28 -8.91 -5.04
CA LEU A 33 2.07 -9.04 -6.48
C LEU A 33 2.53 -10.41 -7.02
N GLU A 34 3.48 -11.06 -6.36
CA GLU A 34 3.98 -12.38 -6.71
C GLU A 34 3.24 -13.52 -5.96
N ASP A 35 2.24 -13.18 -5.14
CA ASP A 35 1.46 -14.14 -4.33
C ASP A 35 2.35 -15.01 -3.42
N GLN A 36 3.45 -14.42 -2.91
CA GLN A 36 4.39 -15.10 -2.01
C GLN A 36 4.03 -14.88 -0.54
N MET A 37 3.60 -13.67 -0.19
CA MET A 37 3.27 -13.30 1.18
C MET A 37 2.40 -12.04 1.21
N GLY A 38 1.42 -11.99 2.11
CA GLY A 38 0.57 -10.82 2.33
C GLY A 38 -0.81 -10.94 1.68
N PHE A 39 -1.59 -9.88 1.82
CA PHE A 39 -2.97 -9.81 1.33
C PHE A 39 -3.22 -8.50 0.59
N ALA A 40 -4.13 -8.53 -0.38
CA ALA A 40 -4.65 -7.36 -1.05
C ALA A 40 -6.12 -7.16 -0.72
N TYR A 41 -6.56 -5.90 -0.66
CA TYR A 41 -7.93 -5.51 -0.41
C TYR A 41 -8.34 -4.39 -1.34
N VAL A 42 -9.64 -4.33 -1.64
CA VAL A 42 -10.24 -3.27 -2.47
C VAL A 42 -11.47 -2.68 -1.78
N ASP A 43 -11.82 -1.47 -2.20
CA ASP A 43 -13.04 -0.76 -1.77
C ASP A 43 -14.33 -1.38 -2.35
N ASN A 44 -14.24 -1.90 -3.58
CA ASN A 44 -15.32 -2.56 -4.30
C ASN A 44 -14.76 -3.71 -5.15
N ALA A 45 -15.33 -4.91 -5.02
CA ALA A 45 -14.86 -6.10 -5.73
C ALA A 45 -15.20 -6.12 -7.23
N GLU A 46 -16.29 -5.48 -7.64
CA GLU A 46 -16.76 -5.44 -9.03
C GLU A 46 -16.05 -4.35 -9.83
N ASN A 47 -15.87 -3.17 -9.22
CA ASN A 47 -15.19 -2.03 -9.84
C ASN A 47 -14.24 -1.34 -8.84
N PRO A 48 -13.03 -1.88 -8.64
CA PRO A 48 -12.11 -1.37 -7.64
C PRO A 48 -11.55 0.01 -8.01
N SER A 49 -11.66 0.97 -7.11
CA SER A 49 -11.10 2.32 -7.27
C SER A 49 -9.94 2.60 -6.31
N ALA A 50 -9.90 1.91 -5.18
CA ALA A 50 -8.87 2.01 -4.16
C ALA A 50 -8.39 0.63 -3.72
N TYR A 51 -7.10 0.54 -3.45
CA TYR A 51 -6.41 -0.71 -3.16
C TYR A 51 -5.57 -0.57 -1.89
N MET A 52 -5.50 -1.63 -1.11
CA MET A 52 -4.62 -1.73 0.06
C MET A 52 -3.88 -3.06 0.01
N ILE A 53 -2.56 -2.99 0.15
CA ILE A 53 -1.72 -4.16 0.41
C ILE A 53 -1.39 -4.21 1.90
N ARG A 54 -1.45 -5.40 2.51
CA ARG A 54 -1.08 -5.64 3.90
C ARG A 54 -0.11 -6.81 4.03
N ILE A 55 1.01 -6.58 4.69
CA ILE A 55 1.93 -7.63 5.16
C ILE A 55 2.21 -7.40 6.64
N GLY A 56 1.65 -8.25 7.51
CA GLY A 56 1.72 -8.02 8.96
C GLY A 56 1.19 -6.62 9.30
N PRO A 57 1.96 -5.77 10.01
CA PRO A 57 1.56 -4.40 10.35
C PRO A 57 1.79 -3.39 9.22
N PHE A 58 2.44 -3.77 8.12
CA PHE A 58 2.81 -2.86 7.03
C PHE A 58 1.68 -2.71 6.02
N HIS A 59 1.25 -1.47 5.77
CA HIS A 59 0.13 -1.15 4.90
C HIS A 59 0.56 -0.18 3.80
N TYR A 60 0.17 -0.50 2.56
CA TYR A 60 0.45 0.30 1.37
C TYR A 60 -0.86 0.59 0.66
N PHE A 61 -1.03 1.81 0.15
CA PHE A 61 -2.30 2.25 -0.42
C PHE A 61 -2.15 2.75 -1.85
N ALA A 62 -3.13 2.46 -2.70
CA ALA A 62 -3.13 2.94 -4.08
C ALA A 62 -4.55 3.27 -4.55
N GLY A 63 -4.64 3.96 -5.69
CA GLY A 63 -5.91 4.37 -6.27
C GLY A 63 -6.48 5.63 -5.64
N ASP A 64 -7.80 5.84 -5.82
CA ASP A 64 -8.47 7.08 -5.50
C ASP A 64 -8.96 7.14 -4.05
N ILE A 65 -8.35 8.04 -3.27
CA ILE A 65 -8.74 8.30 -1.89
C ILE A 65 -10.12 8.97 -1.76
N LYS A 66 -10.68 9.57 -2.81
CA LYS A 66 -11.98 10.25 -2.76
C LYS A 66 -13.16 9.27 -2.75
N GLY A 67 -12.94 8.01 -3.10
CA GLY A 67 -13.96 6.97 -3.06
C GLY A 67 -14.48 6.73 -1.63
N VAL A 68 -15.78 6.45 -1.49
CA VAL A 68 -16.40 6.22 -0.17
C VAL A 68 -15.72 5.07 0.57
N GLY A 69 -15.43 3.95 -0.09
CA GLY A 69 -14.76 2.82 0.55
C GLY A 69 -13.29 3.09 0.91
N ALA A 70 -12.61 4.00 0.20
CA ALA A 70 -11.28 4.45 0.59
C ALA A 70 -11.33 5.30 1.86
N GLN A 71 -12.31 6.21 1.96
CA GLN A 71 -12.53 7.03 3.15
C GLN A 71 -12.93 6.20 4.38
N GLU A 72 -13.78 5.18 4.19
CA GLU A 72 -14.10 4.20 5.23
C GLU A 72 -12.85 3.46 5.68
N ARG A 73 -12.00 3.03 4.74
CA ARG A 73 -10.74 2.36 5.06
C ARG A 73 -9.82 3.20 5.94
N VAL A 74 -9.70 4.50 5.64
CA VAL A 74 -8.90 5.41 6.46
C VAL A 74 -9.44 5.41 7.89
N LYS A 75 -10.76 5.52 8.09
CA LYS A 75 -11.37 5.58 9.43
C LYS A 75 -11.25 4.27 10.22
N GLU A 76 -11.22 3.14 9.53
CA GLU A 76 -11.09 1.81 10.13
C GLU A 76 -9.65 1.41 10.46
N PHE A 77 -8.66 2.23 10.10
CA PHE A 77 -7.27 1.89 10.31
C PHE A 77 -6.95 1.79 11.80
N GLN A 78 -6.48 0.62 12.22
CA GLN A 78 -6.29 0.31 13.64
C GLN A 78 -4.96 0.89 14.16
N PRO A 79 -4.89 1.29 15.44
CA PRO A 79 -3.64 1.69 16.08
C PRO A 79 -2.54 0.62 15.96
N TYR A 80 -1.28 1.05 16.11
CA TYR A 80 -0.10 0.18 16.05
C TYR A 80 0.15 -0.50 14.68
N ASN A 81 -0.45 0.03 13.61
CA ASN A 81 -0.13 -0.33 12.23
C ASN A 81 0.73 0.74 11.56
N LEU A 82 1.52 0.33 10.58
CA LEU A 82 2.45 1.20 9.86
C LEU A 82 1.89 1.52 8.47
N PHE A 83 1.61 2.80 8.25
CA PHE A 83 1.42 3.36 6.92
C PHE A 83 2.80 3.49 6.27
N MET A 84 3.03 2.75 5.18
CA MET A 84 4.35 2.62 4.57
C MET A 84 4.55 3.56 3.40
N SER A 85 3.75 3.40 2.35
CA SER A 85 3.73 4.29 1.20
C SER A 85 2.37 4.25 0.54
N ALA A 86 2.06 5.30 -0.22
CA ALA A 86 0.79 5.37 -0.91
C ALA A 86 0.86 6.19 -2.20
N SER A 87 -0.20 6.07 -3.00
CA SER A 87 -0.53 7.06 -4.04
C SER A 87 -0.82 8.43 -3.42
N GLU A 88 -0.83 9.46 -4.26
CA GLU A 88 -1.13 10.85 -3.86
C GLU A 88 -2.45 10.98 -3.09
N GLY A 89 -2.51 11.93 -2.15
CA GLY A 89 -3.70 12.26 -1.36
C GLY A 89 -3.93 11.38 -0.12
N TRP A 90 -3.43 10.14 -0.10
CA TRP A 90 -3.63 9.23 1.03
C TRP A 90 -3.02 9.74 2.35
N VAL A 91 -1.79 10.28 2.29
CA VAL A 91 -1.11 10.82 3.47
C VAL A 91 -1.92 11.95 4.11
N ASP A 92 -2.48 12.84 3.29
CA ASP A 92 -3.25 13.99 3.78
C ASP A 92 -4.59 13.55 4.36
N ALA A 93 -5.25 12.56 3.76
CA ALA A 93 -6.46 11.96 4.32
C ALA A 93 -6.19 11.31 5.70
N PHE A 94 -5.09 10.58 5.85
CA PHE A 94 -4.69 10.01 7.14
C PHE A 94 -4.39 11.10 8.18
N LYS A 95 -3.67 12.16 7.81
CA LYS A 95 -3.43 13.32 8.69
C LYS A 95 -4.74 13.98 9.11
N GLN A 96 -5.70 14.14 8.20
CA GLN A 96 -6.99 14.74 8.50
C GLN A 96 -7.81 13.92 9.51
N VAL A 97 -7.80 12.58 9.40
CA VAL A 97 -8.59 11.70 10.26
C VAL A 97 -7.93 11.46 11.63
N TYR A 98 -6.60 11.34 11.67
CA TYR A 98 -5.89 10.93 12.87
C TYR A 98 -5.16 12.06 13.59
N GLY A 99 -4.88 13.17 12.91
CA GLY A 99 -4.15 14.31 13.48
C GLY A 99 -2.80 13.89 14.06
N GLU A 100 -2.55 14.27 15.31
CA GLU A 100 -1.32 13.97 16.05
C GLU A 100 -1.07 12.47 16.26
N ARG A 101 -2.11 11.63 16.16
CA ARG A 101 -1.96 10.16 16.27
C ARG A 101 -1.30 9.54 15.05
N PHE A 102 -1.25 10.27 13.93
CA PHE A 102 -0.54 9.86 12.72
C PHE A 102 0.75 10.64 12.60
N PHE A 103 1.83 10.04 13.12
CA PHE A 103 3.15 10.65 13.14
C PHE A 103 4.14 9.85 12.30
N LYS A 104 5.16 10.54 11.79
CA LYS A 104 6.20 9.94 10.96
C LYS A 104 7.27 9.31 11.85
N ILE A 105 7.66 8.09 11.52
CA ILE A 105 8.86 7.43 12.05
C ILE A 105 9.88 7.39 10.92
N GLU A 106 11.11 7.82 11.19
CA GLU A 106 12.19 7.74 10.20
C GLU A 106 12.62 6.29 9.99
N ARG A 107 12.83 5.93 8.72
CA ARG A 107 13.28 4.61 8.29
C ARG A 107 14.45 4.78 7.34
N PHE A 108 15.46 3.94 7.51
CA PHE A 108 16.68 3.97 6.72
C PHE A 108 16.72 2.74 5.82
N ALA A 109 17.03 2.96 4.54
CA ALA A 109 17.34 1.90 3.59
C ALA A 109 18.82 2.02 3.21
N PHE A 110 19.51 0.88 3.19
CA PHE A 110 20.92 0.80 2.81
C PHE A 110 21.02 0.21 1.41
N HIS A 111 21.88 0.78 0.57
CA HIS A 111 22.21 0.23 -0.74
C HIS A 111 23.71 -0.01 -0.81
N GLN A 112 24.11 -1.21 -1.22
CA GLN A 112 25.51 -1.52 -1.48
C GLN A 112 25.87 -1.02 -2.88
N ARG A 113 26.85 -0.12 -2.97
CA ARG A 113 27.46 0.21 -4.27
C ARG A 113 28.31 -0.99 -4.68
N ILE A 114 27.92 -1.67 -5.76
CA ILE A 114 28.79 -2.64 -6.40
C ILE A 114 29.97 -1.85 -6.97
N CYS A 115 31.17 -2.07 -6.43
CA CYS A 115 32.39 -1.55 -7.03
C CYS A 115 32.56 -2.28 -8.37
N PRO A 116 32.58 -1.59 -9.53
CA PRO A 116 32.81 -2.27 -10.79
C PRO A 116 34.20 -2.90 -10.71
N LEU A 117 34.24 -4.23 -10.71
CA LEU A 117 35.48 -4.99 -10.79
C LEU A 117 36.24 -4.51 -12.02
N SER A 118 37.39 -3.88 -11.78
CA SER A 118 38.41 -3.63 -12.79
C SER A 118 39.06 -4.98 -13.09
N ILE A 119 38.56 -5.69 -14.10
CA ILE A 119 39.27 -6.81 -14.74
C ILE A 119 39.78 -6.29 -16.06
#